data_AF-A0A0G0PG56-F1
#
_entry.id   AF-A0A0G0PG56-F1
#
_cell.length_a   1.000
_cell.length_b   1.000
_cell.length_c   1.000
_cell.angle_alpha   90.00
_cell.angle_beta   90.00
_cell.angle_gamma   90.00
#
_symmetry.space_group_name_H-M   'P 1'
#
loop_
_entity.id
_entity.type
_entity.pdbx_description
1 polymer ?
#
loop_
_entity_poly.entity_id
_entity_poly.type
_entity_poly.pdbx_seq_one_letter_code
_entity_poly.pdbx_strand_id
1 'polypeptide(L)'
;MRFFWTLLLTALLFLVFPGNLFAQEQNISCQRRYLTLVNPVRGRELWSDKSVNPLLNQYSLVSKYSYPATWLLQYDALIDSEVISEVRGFSPNQEFGLLLEVSPDLARDSRVIYPAFTPWASPRAVFLSGYQESERRKLLDTTFRRFKDTFGYYPKSVGAWWIDSYSLNYLSKKYGVVSAMIVSDQKTTDNYGVWGQWWGIPYYPSKANVLTPAGSKESQMDLVVIQWAQRDLTLAYGEGPAYSNYSMQANDYTSLGKNTDYFDTLVRNYLDCRNEIGQATVGLETGIEGATFIEEYGNQLLTLSKIQGLMFVTMSDFAQSYMAYYSQNPDVVRLKGGDFEWILTPQKRMNQKLGDEIFYNSQDAFSDYFVADTSNFLDRRLGTNPPSSGGRYFPYYLLVWGALSVLFILKKKVLNSILATLFLIAGFGLLLRSTEQFGWIVYFGPVFQNLEIVQSLLVFGVFAGFYFLRPGLMSLILPLTFGLDALVVRLRYTEISGSRYLGFAWDALRLVGLKFQEPFKVRFVNQDFPNDVASSLLRFNFDKVWGSPYLTFIVYPALHIVLGLIIYRLVRKSSLKSKLTILSFLALLFVLHLSWVLTHDPRVAVPAL
;
A
#
# COMPACT_ATOMS: atom_id res chain seq x y z
N MET A 1 1.52 -73.57 35.81
CA MET A 1 2.79 -73.57 35.05
C MET A 1 2.68 -72.89 33.69
N ARG A 2 1.73 -73.23 32.81
CA ARG A 2 1.60 -72.59 31.48
C ARG A 2 1.40 -71.07 31.50
N PHE A 3 0.64 -70.52 32.46
CA PHE A 3 0.38 -69.08 32.58
C PHE A 3 1.63 -68.26 32.98
N PHE A 4 2.53 -68.87 33.75
CA PHE A 4 3.77 -68.22 34.18
C PHE A 4 4.78 -68.14 33.03
N TRP A 5 4.81 -69.15 32.16
CA TRP A 5 5.64 -69.16 30.96
C TRP A 5 5.16 -68.19 29.89
N THR A 6 3.84 -67.95 29.74
CA THR A 6 3.33 -66.92 28.82
C THR A 6 3.68 -65.51 29.28
N LEU A 7 3.62 -65.24 30.59
CA LEU A 7 3.97 -63.93 31.16
C LEU A 7 5.48 -63.64 31.10
N LEU A 8 6.31 -64.68 31.22
CA LEU A 8 7.75 -64.57 31.05
C LEU A 8 8.13 -64.34 29.58
N LEU A 9 7.43 -64.98 28.63
CA LEU A 9 7.68 -64.78 27.19
C LEU A 9 7.24 -63.38 26.71
N THR A 10 6.13 -62.84 27.20
CA THR A 10 5.73 -61.46 26.88
C THR A 10 6.64 -60.42 27.54
N ALA A 11 7.14 -60.67 28.75
CA ALA A 11 8.13 -59.79 29.39
C ALA A 11 9.50 -59.82 28.67
N LEU A 12 9.92 -60.98 28.15
CA LEU A 12 11.14 -61.09 27.34
C LEU A 12 11.00 -60.45 25.95
N LEU A 13 9.81 -60.49 25.34
CA LEU A 13 9.53 -59.78 24.08
C LEU A 13 9.62 -58.25 24.24
N PHE A 14 9.32 -57.71 25.43
CA PHE A 14 9.51 -56.29 25.76
C PHE A 14 10.98 -55.91 26.04
N LEU A 15 11.86 -56.88 26.33
CA LEU A 15 13.29 -56.64 26.58
C LEU A 15 14.17 -56.77 25.33
N VAL A 16 13.65 -57.35 24.24
CA VAL A 16 14.37 -57.53 22.95
C VAL A 16 14.06 -56.40 21.94
N PHE A 17 13.10 -55.54 22.23
CA PHE A 17 12.95 -54.27 21.53
C PHE A 17 13.33 -53.13 22.48
N PRO A 18 14.61 -52.72 22.56
CA PRO A 18 14.90 -51.37 22.97
C PRO A 18 14.34 -50.48 21.86
N GLY A 19 13.06 -50.12 22.00
CA GLY A 19 12.49 -48.98 21.33
C GLY A 19 13.25 -47.76 21.80
N ASN A 20 14.42 -47.55 21.23
CA ASN A 20 15.10 -46.27 21.17
C ASN A 20 14.18 -45.33 20.36
N LEU A 21 13.04 -44.95 20.93
CA LEU A 21 12.39 -43.69 20.64
C LEU A 21 13.21 -42.58 21.30
N PHE A 22 14.47 -42.47 20.88
CA PHE A 22 15.07 -41.16 20.84
C PHE A 22 14.32 -40.46 19.72
N ALA A 23 13.47 -39.49 20.08
CA ALA A 23 13.13 -38.44 19.14
C ALA A 23 14.47 -37.92 18.61
N GLN A 24 14.79 -38.27 17.37
CA GLN A 24 16.04 -37.87 16.74
C GLN A 24 15.98 -36.35 16.68
N GLU A 25 16.73 -35.66 17.54
CA GLU A 25 16.97 -34.23 17.39
C GLU A 25 17.48 -34.03 15.96
N GLN A 26 16.60 -33.54 15.08
CA GLN A 26 17.00 -33.19 13.73
C GLN A 26 17.90 -31.96 13.84
N ASN A 27 19.21 -32.19 13.93
CA ASN A 27 20.19 -31.15 13.76
C ASN A 27 20.09 -30.63 12.32
N ILE A 28 19.85 -29.33 12.17
CA ILE A 28 19.86 -28.69 10.86
C ILE A 28 21.33 -28.50 10.49
N SER A 29 21.86 -29.43 9.69
CA SER A 29 23.29 -29.46 9.32
C SER A 29 23.64 -28.58 8.11
N CYS A 30 22.64 -27.98 7.47
CA CYS A 30 22.82 -27.13 6.31
C CYS A 30 23.01 -25.65 6.70
N GLN A 31 23.85 -24.95 5.92
CA GLN A 31 24.18 -23.53 6.13
C GLN A 31 22.99 -22.62 5.80
N ARG A 32 23.05 -21.33 6.20
CA ARG A 32 22.07 -20.29 5.80
C ARG A 32 20.63 -20.58 6.26
N ARG A 33 20.48 -20.79 7.57
CA ARG A 33 19.18 -20.99 8.22
C ARG A 33 18.92 -19.83 9.15
N TYR A 34 17.96 -19.00 8.77
CA TYR A 34 17.71 -17.72 9.40
C TYR A 34 16.42 -17.76 10.20
N LEU A 35 16.43 -17.12 11.36
CA LEU A 35 15.24 -16.76 12.10
C LEU A 35 15.17 -15.25 12.20
N THR A 36 14.07 -14.66 11.76
CA THR A 36 13.78 -13.24 11.97
C THR A 36 12.76 -13.11 13.09
N LEU A 37 13.19 -12.57 14.24
CA LEU A 37 12.28 -12.21 15.32
C LEU A 37 11.65 -10.86 15.02
N VAL A 38 10.32 -10.79 14.89
CA VAL A 38 9.61 -9.55 14.53
C VAL A 38 8.49 -9.27 15.52
N ASN A 39 8.50 -8.10 16.15
CA ASN A 39 7.52 -7.74 17.18
C ASN A 39 6.77 -6.46 16.74
N PRO A 40 5.54 -6.59 16.20
CA PRO A 40 4.68 -5.43 15.93
C PRO A 40 4.26 -4.73 17.23
N VAL A 41 4.44 -3.41 17.29
CA VAL A 41 4.14 -2.57 18.46
C VAL A 41 3.11 -1.52 18.08
N ARG A 42 1.83 -1.79 18.39
CA ARG A 42 0.73 -0.83 18.22
C ARG A 42 0.71 0.22 19.32
N GLY A 43 -0.08 1.29 19.15
CA GLY A 43 -0.31 2.27 20.21
C GLY A 43 -0.88 1.63 21.50
N ARG A 44 -0.45 2.13 22.67
CA ARG A 44 -0.80 1.55 23.98
C ARG A 44 -2.29 1.56 24.31
N GLU A 45 -3.07 2.38 23.61
CA GLU A 45 -4.52 2.40 23.72
C GLU A 45 -5.17 1.04 23.38
N LEU A 46 -4.47 0.19 22.61
CA LEU A 46 -4.89 -1.16 22.25
C LEU A 46 -4.31 -2.24 23.18
N TRP A 47 -3.53 -1.88 24.20
CA TRP A 47 -2.92 -2.83 25.13
C TRP A 47 -3.83 -3.05 26.33
N SER A 48 -3.75 -4.24 26.94
CA SER A 48 -4.66 -4.65 28.02
C SER A 48 -4.69 -3.71 29.22
N ASP A 49 -3.53 -3.18 29.64
CA ASP A 49 -3.38 -2.30 30.80
C ASP A 49 -2.85 -0.89 30.45
N LYS A 50 -2.63 -0.62 29.16
CA LYS A 50 -2.03 0.62 28.62
C LYS A 50 -0.66 1.00 29.20
N SER A 51 -0.03 0.14 30.00
CA SER A 51 1.29 0.36 30.57
C SER A 51 2.39 0.00 29.56
N VAL A 52 3.66 0.31 29.85
CA VAL A 52 4.79 -0.17 29.04
C VAL A 52 5.17 -1.64 29.32
N ASN A 53 4.52 -2.28 30.30
CA ASN A 53 4.90 -3.62 30.75
C ASN A 53 4.81 -4.70 29.67
N PRO A 54 3.79 -4.77 28.80
CA PRO A 54 3.76 -5.78 27.74
C PRO A 54 4.99 -5.72 26.83
N LEU A 55 5.44 -4.51 26.48
CA LEU A 55 6.65 -4.28 25.69
C LEU A 55 7.90 -4.74 26.46
N LEU A 56 8.05 -4.32 27.72
CA LEU A 56 9.21 -4.65 28.55
C LEU A 56 9.32 -6.15 28.84
N ASN A 57 8.20 -6.82 29.10
CA ASN A 57 8.14 -8.26 29.35
C ASN A 57 8.58 -9.03 28.09
N GLN A 58 8.08 -8.63 26.92
CA GLN A 58 8.45 -9.24 25.66
C GLN A 58 9.95 -9.01 25.34
N TYR A 59 10.44 -7.80 25.55
CA TYR A 59 11.87 -7.49 25.39
C TYR A 59 12.74 -8.27 26.38
N SER A 60 12.30 -8.46 27.63
CA SER A 60 13.02 -9.25 28.63
C SER A 60 13.21 -10.71 28.18
N LEU A 61 12.24 -11.30 27.48
CA LEU A 61 12.36 -12.65 26.95
C LEU A 61 13.36 -12.74 25.79
N VAL A 62 13.30 -11.78 24.85
CA VAL A 62 14.24 -11.71 23.72
C VAL A 62 15.67 -11.46 24.20
N SER A 63 15.84 -10.49 25.09
CA SER A 63 17.16 -10.08 25.61
C SER A 63 17.82 -11.16 26.48
N LYS A 64 17.06 -12.01 27.17
CA LYS A 64 17.59 -13.18 27.91
C LYS A 64 18.50 -14.06 27.06
N TYR A 65 18.21 -14.19 25.76
CA TYR A 65 19.00 -14.98 24.82
C TYR A 65 19.96 -14.14 23.96
N SER A 66 19.98 -12.81 24.16
CA SER A 66 20.73 -11.86 23.33
C SER A 66 20.41 -11.97 21.83
N TYR A 67 19.18 -12.36 21.47
CA TYR A 67 18.77 -12.49 20.08
C TYR A 67 18.57 -11.12 19.41
N PRO A 68 19.09 -10.92 18.18
CA PRO A 68 18.64 -9.83 17.34
C PRO A 68 17.14 -9.95 17.06
N ALA A 69 16.43 -8.84 17.10
CA ALA A 69 15.01 -8.78 16.76
C ALA A 69 14.65 -7.42 16.16
N THR A 70 13.56 -7.38 15.40
CA THR A 70 13.01 -6.17 14.80
C THR A 70 11.71 -5.78 15.50
N TRP A 71 11.61 -4.54 15.95
CA TRP A 71 10.41 -3.97 16.55
C TRP A 71 9.76 -3.00 15.57
N LEU A 72 8.57 -3.36 15.08
CA LEU A 72 7.84 -2.56 14.09
C LEU A 72 6.89 -1.60 14.82
N LEU A 73 7.28 -0.34 14.91
CA LEU A 73 6.52 0.66 15.66
C LEU A 73 5.40 1.25 14.80
N GLN A 74 4.16 1.17 15.27
CA GLN A 74 3.07 1.95 14.69
C GLN A 74 3.30 3.44 14.96
N TYR A 75 2.72 4.32 14.15
CA TYR A 75 2.80 5.76 14.36
C TYR A 75 2.44 6.20 15.79
N ASP A 76 1.40 5.61 16.38
CA ASP A 76 0.95 5.98 17.73
C ASP A 76 1.97 5.58 18.80
N ALA A 77 2.62 4.42 18.66
CA ALA A 77 3.75 4.02 19.51
C ALA A 77 4.97 4.94 19.30
N LEU A 78 5.16 5.46 18.09
CA LEU A 78 6.28 6.32 17.71
C LEU A 78 6.18 7.74 18.29
N ILE A 79 4.95 8.22 18.56
CA ILE A 79 4.70 9.52 19.19
C ILE A 79 4.51 9.43 20.71
N ASP A 80 4.47 8.21 21.26
CA ASP A 80 4.36 7.97 22.70
C ASP A 80 5.73 8.10 23.36
N SER A 81 5.90 9.12 24.20
CA SER A 81 7.18 9.42 24.85
C SER A 81 7.66 8.32 25.80
N GLU A 82 6.73 7.60 26.43
CA GLU A 82 7.08 6.55 27.39
C GLU A 82 7.56 5.30 26.64
N VAL A 83 6.85 4.89 25.59
CA VAL A 83 7.29 3.81 24.69
C VAL A 83 8.66 4.12 24.09
N ILE A 84 8.86 5.33 23.55
CA ILE A 84 10.15 5.72 22.96
C ILE A 84 11.28 5.77 23.99
N SER A 85 11.00 6.16 25.23
CA SER A 85 12.00 6.13 26.31
C SER A 85 12.49 4.70 26.54
N GLU A 86 11.57 3.73 26.63
CA GLU A 86 11.92 2.32 26.85
C GLU A 86 12.66 1.72 25.64
N VAL A 87 12.13 1.92 24.43
CA VAL A 87 12.70 1.37 23.19
C VAL A 87 14.12 1.88 22.95
N ARG A 88 14.43 3.14 23.28
CA ARG A 88 15.80 3.68 23.19
C ARG A 88 16.78 3.02 24.16
N GLY A 89 16.29 2.42 25.24
CA GLY A 89 17.09 1.66 26.20
C GLY A 89 17.41 0.24 25.77
N PHE A 90 16.85 -0.24 24.65
CA PHE A 90 17.08 -1.60 24.18
C PHE A 90 18.50 -1.79 23.67
N SER A 91 18.97 -3.04 23.66
CA SER A 91 20.32 -3.38 23.24
C SER A 91 20.58 -3.05 21.75
N PRO A 92 21.83 -2.75 21.35
CA PRO A 92 22.13 -2.32 19.97
C PRO A 92 21.83 -3.34 18.86
N ASN A 93 21.63 -4.61 19.19
CA ASN A 93 21.23 -5.65 18.24
C ASN A 93 19.71 -5.69 17.97
N GLN A 94 18.93 -4.77 18.56
CA GLN A 94 17.52 -4.58 18.28
C GLN A 94 17.34 -3.58 17.15
N GLU A 95 16.68 -3.98 16.07
CA GLU A 95 16.31 -3.11 14.96
C GLU A 95 14.95 -2.44 15.24
N PHE A 96 14.83 -1.16 14.90
CA PHE A 96 13.55 -0.45 14.88
C PHE A 96 13.08 -0.23 13.43
N GLY A 97 11.84 -0.64 13.16
CA GLY A 97 11.15 -0.45 11.90
C GLY A 97 9.77 0.18 12.11
N LEU A 98 8.95 0.17 11.06
CA LEU A 98 7.60 0.74 11.09
C LEU A 98 6.51 -0.30 10.82
N LEU A 99 5.48 -0.29 11.66
CA LEU A 99 4.21 -0.98 11.40
C LEU A 99 3.29 -0.01 10.63
N LEU A 100 2.99 -0.33 9.37
CA LEU A 100 2.26 0.53 8.43
C LEU A 100 0.75 0.38 8.56
N GLU A 101 0.24 0.55 9.77
CA GLU A 101 -1.20 0.61 10.06
C GLU A 101 -1.61 2.07 10.30
N VAL A 102 -2.62 2.54 9.57
CA VAL A 102 -3.07 3.92 9.64
C VAL A 102 -4.00 4.12 10.84
N SER A 103 -3.59 5.02 11.73
CA SER A 103 -4.36 5.46 12.89
C SER A 103 -5.05 6.82 12.65
N PRO A 104 -6.05 7.19 13.46
CA PRO A 104 -6.63 8.53 13.45
C PRO A 104 -5.59 9.63 13.67
N ASP A 105 -4.61 9.40 14.54
CA ASP A 105 -3.55 10.37 14.84
C ASP A 105 -2.59 10.52 13.67
N LEU A 106 -2.20 9.42 13.02
CA LEU A 106 -1.41 9.49 11.79
C LEU A 106 -2.15 10.26 10.69
N ALA A 107 -3.43 9.97 10.47
CA ALA A 107 -4.23 10.65 9.44
C ALA A 107 -4.35 12.15 9.72
N ARG A 108 -4.62 12.53 10.98
CA ARG A 108 -4.69 13.93 11.42
C ARG A 108 -3.37 14.66 11.16
N ASP A 109 -2.26 14.11 11.63
CA ASP A 109 -0.94 14.75 11.54
C ASP A 109 -0.42 14.78 10.08
N SER A 110 -0.90 13.85 9.25
CA SER A 110 -0.63 13.80 7.81
C SER A 110 -1.56 14.69 6.97
N ARG A 111 -2.56 15.34 7.59
CA ARG A 111 -3.58 16.15 6.90
C ARG A 111 -4.36 15.31 5.86
N VAL A 112 -4.80 14.12 6.29
CA VAL A 112 -5.59 13.15 5.53
C VAL A 112 -6.90 12.86 6.28
N ILE A 113 -7.99 12.65 5.53
CA ILE A 113 -9.28 12.27 6.13
C ILE A 113 -9.21 10.81 6.57
N TYR A 114 -9.51 10.55 7.83
CA TYR A 114 -9.66 9.20 8.36
C TYR A 114 -11.11 8.78 8.15
N PRO A 115 -11.41 7.57 7.66
CA PRO A 115 -12.78 7.19 7.38
C PRO A 115 -13.68 7.26 8.62
N ALA A 116 -14.67 8.16 8.61
CA ALA A 116 -15.58 8.35 9.74
C ALA A 116 -16.42 7.08 10.02
N PHE A 117 -16.80 6.87 11.28
CA PHE A 117 -17.64 5.74 11.73
C PHE A 117 -17.13 4.37 11.28
N THR A 118 -15.81 4.21 11.26
CA THR A 118 -15.14 3.00 10.77
C THR A 118 -14.38 2.35 11.92
N PRO A 119 -14.58 1.05 12.18
CA PRO A 119 -13.73 0.32 13.12
C PRO A 119 -12.27 0.46 12.72
N TRP A 120 -11.39 0.66 13.70
CA TRP A 120 -9.97 0.91 13.43
C TRP A 120 -9.32 -0.21 12.61
N ALA A 121 -9.71 -1.47 12.84
CA ALA A 121 -9.20 -2.66 12.16
C ALA A 121 -9.83 -2.90 10.78
N SER A 122 -10.75 -2.05 10.32
CA SER A 122 -11.36 -2.21 9.00
C SER A 122 -10.31 -2.01 7.90
N PRO A 123 -10.24 -2.87 6.87
CA PRO A 123 -9.24 -2.76 5.80
C PRO A 123 -9.21 -1.39 5.12
N ARG A 124 -10.37 -0.76 4.89
CA ARG A 124 -10.47 0.59 4.31
C ARG A 124 -9.94 1.73 5.18
N ALA A 125 -9.67 1.46 6.46
CA ALA A 125 -9.15 2.45 7.40
C ALA A 125 -7.71 2.13 7.81
N VAL A 126 -7.40 0.88 8.12
CA VAL A 126 -6.09 0.46 8.64
C VAL A 126 -5.03 0.34 7.56
N PHE A 127 -5.38 -0.08 6.33
CA PHE A 127 -4.40 -0.27 5.26
C PHE A 127 -4.23 0.98 4.40
N LEU A 128 -2.99 1.21 3.96
CA LEU A 128 -2.65 2.29 3.02
C LEU A 128 -3.49 2.20 1.72
N SER A 129 -3.80 0.98 1.27
CA SER A 129 -4.64 0.73 0.08
C SER A 129 -6.03 1.38 0.17
N GLY A 130 -6.54 1.67 1.38
CA GLY A 130 -7.80 2.37 1.60
C GLY A 130 -7.79 3.87 1.28
N TYR A 131 -6.61 4.44 1.01
CA TYR A 131 -6.40 5.86 0.74
C TYR A 131 -5.94 6.08 -0.72
N GLN A 132 -6.12 7.28 -1.24
CA GLN A 132 -5.60 7.62 -2.58
C GLN A 132 -4.07 7.72 -2.58
N GLU A 133 -3.42 7.55 -3.74
CA GLU A 133 -1.96 7.56 -3.82
C GLU A 133 -1.33 8.82 -3.18
N SER A 134 -1.90 10.01 -3.40
CA SER A 134 -1.40 11.24 -2.78
C SER A 134 -1.54 11.28 -1.27
N GLU A 135 -2.56 10.63 -0.72
CA GLU A 135 -2.80 10.49 0.70
C GLU A 135 -1.84 9.46 1.31
N ARG A 136 -1.64 8.31 0.65
CA ARG A 136 -0.62 7.32 1.03
C ARG A 136 0.76 7.95 1.14
N ARG A 137 1.16 8.77 0.16
CA ARG A 137 2.45 9.49 0.21
C ARG A 137 2.54 10.40 1.43
N LYS A 138 1.47 11.13 1.81
CA LYS A 138 1.47 12.00 2.99
C LYS A 138 1.56 11.20 4.30
N LEU A 139 0.82 10.10 4.41
CA LEU A 139 0.84 9.20 5.56
C LEU A 139 2.26 8.64 5.75
N LEU A 140 2.82 8.04 4.70
CA LEU A 140 4.18 7.49 4.71
C LEU A 140 5.23 8.56 5.02
N ASP A 141 5.16 9.72 4.37
CA ASP A 141 6.13 10.79 4.58
C ASP A 141 6.12 11.32 6.01
N THR A 142 4.94 11.39 6.62
CA THR A 142 4.77 11.85 8.00
C THR A 142 5.33 10.84 8.98
N THR A 143 5.02 9.56 8.81
CA THR A 143 5.56 8.47 9.65
C THR A 143 7.08 8.37 9.53
N PHE A 144 7.63 8.40 8.31
CA PHE A 144 9.08 8.30 8.10
C PHE A 144 9.84 9.52 8.61
N ARG A 145 9.27 10.73 8.46
CA ARG A 145 9.86 11.94 9.05
C ARG A 145 9.88 11.83 10.57
N ARG A 146 8.76 11.44 11.19
CA ARG A 146 8.68 11.24 12.63
C ARG A 146 9.70 10.20 13.10
N PHE A 147 9.85 9.10 12.38
CA PHE A 147 10.83 8.06 12.73
C PHE A 147 12.25 8.63 12.71
N LYS A 148 12.61 9.38 11.66
CA LYS A 148 13.92 10.02 11.56
C LYS A 148 14.14 11.05 12.66
N ASP A 149 13.13 11.83 13.02
CA ASP A 149 13.22 12.78 14.13
C ASP A 149 13.45 12.06 15.47
N THR A 150 12.88 10.86 15.64
CA THR A 150 13.02 10.04 16.85
C THR A 150 14.37 9.32 16.92
N PHE A 151 14.87 8.74 15.83
CA PHE A 151 16.04 7.84 15.84
C PHE A 151 17.26 8.37 15.09
N GLY A 152 17.14 9.46 14.34
CA GLY A 152 18.23 10.07 13.56
C GLY A 152 18.49 9.44 12.19
N TYR A 153 17.82 8.33 11.85
CA TYR A 153 17.93 7.62 10.57
C TYR A 153 16.56 7.19 10.04
N TYR A 154 16.47 6.78 8.76
CA TYR A 154 15.24 6.19 8.21
C TYR A 154 15.23 4.67 8.41
N PRO A 155 14.06 4.07 8.71
CA PRO A 155 13.97 2.64 8.97
C PRO A 155 14.27 1.84 7.71
N LYS A 156 14.89 0.67 7.89
CA LYS A 156 15.22 -0.27 6.81
C LYS A 156 14.16 -1.34 6.59
N SER A 157 13.32 -1.55 7.60
CA SER A 157 12.32 -2.60 7.66
C SER A 157 10.94 -2.02 7.96
N VAL A 158 9.93 -2.51 7.25
CA VAL A 158 8.52 -2.15 7.46
C VAL A 158 7.67 -3.41 7.50
N GLY A 159 6.50 -3.36 8.10
CA GLY A 159 5.53 -4.43 8.00
C GLY A 159 4.10 -3.97 8.21
N ALA A 160 3.15 -4.78 7.77
CA ALA A 160 1.72 -4.68 8.06
C ALA A 160 1.06 -5.98 7.63
N TRP A 161 -0.21 -6.22 8.00
CA TRP A 161 -0.95 -7.35 7.43
C TRP A 161 -1.06 -7.25 5.90
N TRP A 162 -1.25 -6.04 5.35
CA TRP A 162 -1.21 -5.78 3.91
C TRP A 162 -0.44 -4.49 3.59
N ILE A 163 0.41 -4.55 2.57
CA ILE A 163 1.06 -3.36 1.97
C ILE A 163 0.93 -3.45 0.46
N ASP A 164 0.29 -2.47 -0.16
CA ASP A 164 0.12 -2.43 -1.61
C ASP A 164 1.45 -2.16 -2.34
N SER A 165 1.56 -2.63 -3.60
CA SER A 165 2.80 -2.50 -4.37
C SER A 165 3.19 -1.06 -4.64
N TYR A 166 2.23 -0.13 -4.78
CA TYR A 166 2.53 1.28 -4.99
C TYR A 166 3.28 1.84 -3.78
N SER A 167 2.75 1.62 -2.58
CA SER A 167 3.37 2.03 -1.31
C SER A 167 4.76 1.41 -1.14
N LEU A 168 4.93 0.12 -1.40
CA LEU A 168 6.25 -0.53 -1.30
C LEU A 168 7.27 0.01 -2.31
N ASN A 169 6.88 0.24 -3.57
CA ASN A 169 7.74 0.88 -4.56
C ASN A 169 8.21 2.26 -4.10
N TYR A 170 7.28 3.05 -3.54
CA TYR A 170 7.57 4.38 -3.03
C TYR A 170 8.56 4.33 -1.87
N LEU A 171 8.36 3.42 -0.92
CA LEU A 171 9.23 3.22 0.24
C LEU A 171 10.64 2.75 -0.14
N SER A 172 10.75 1.77 -1.02
CA SER A 172 12.03 1.30 -1.55
C SER A 172 12.80 2.44 -2.22
N LYS A 173 12.16 3.15 -3.16
CA LYS A 173 12.82 4.20 -3.95
C LYS A 173 13.18 5.45 -3.15
N LYS A 174 12.27 5.92 -2.29
CA LYS A 174 12.45 7.20 -1.58
C LYS A 174 13.23 7.06 -0.29
N TYR A 175 12.96 6.00 0.47
CA TYR A 175 13.51 5.82 1.82
C TYR A 175 14.55 4.70 1.92
N GLY A 176 14.75 3.92 0.86
CA GLY A 176 15.72 2.83 0.86
C GLY A 176 15.34 1.72 1.85
N VAL A 177 14.04 1.44 1.96
CA VAL A 177 13.50 0.27 2.66
C VAL A 177 13.93 -0.98 1.90
N VAL A 178 14.51 -1.94 2.61
CA VAL A 178 15.10 -3.17 2.04
C VAL A 178 14.36 -4.44 2.47
N SER A 179 13.55 -4.36 3.53
CA SER A 179 12.74 -5.49 4.02
C SER A 179 11.30 -5.07 4.26
N ALA A 180 10.36 -5.90 3.82
CA ALA A 180 8.94 -5.74 4.07
C ALA A 180 8.35 -7.04 4.63
N MET A 181 7.50 -6.94 5.66
CA MET A 181 6.73 -8.06 6.18
C MET A 181 5.24 -7.88 5.84
N ILE A 182 4.65 -8.86 5.15
CA ILE A 182 3.21 -8.92 4.86
C ILE A 182 2.57 -10.18 5.43
N VAL A 183 1.24 -10.27 5.45
CA VAL A 183 0.57 -11.50 5.89
C VAL A 183 0.91 -12.69 4.97
N SER A 184 1.06 -13.89 5.53
CA SER A 184 1.07 -15.14 4.76
C SER A 184 -0.29 -15.44 4.14
N ASP A 185 -0.34 -16.41 3.22
CA ASP A 185 -1.59 -16.84 2.57
C ASP A 185 -2.74 -17.08 3.57
N GLN A 186 -3.86 -16.41 3.32
CA GLN A 186 -5.14 -16.65 3.97
C GLN A 186 -6.28 -16.30 3.00
N LYS A 187 -7.28 -17.17 2.86
CA LYS A 187 -8.41 -16.89 1.96
C LYS A 187 -9.36 -15.85 2.54
N THR A 188 -9.67 -15.97 3.84
CA THR A 188 -10.58 -15.08 4.57
C THR A 188 -10.24 -15.08 6.06
N THR A 189 -9.73 -13.98 6.61
CA THR A 189 -9.55 -13.76 8.06
C THR A 189 -9.52 -12.26 8.31
N ASP A 190 -10.09 -11.78 9.42
CA ASP A 190 -10.06 -10.35 9.82
C ASP A 190 -10.59 -9.36 8.76
N ASN A 191 -11.55 -9.80 7.94
CA ASN A 191 -12.11 -9.08 6.79
C ASN A 191 -11.15 -8.87 5.62
N TYR A 192 -10.15 -9.72 5.43
CA TYR A 192 -9.35 -9.70 4.22
C TYR A 192 -8.88 -11.09 3.76
N GLY A 193 -8.61 -11.20 2.47
CA GLY A 193 -8.05 -12.37 1.81
C GLY A 193 -6.80 -11.99 1.04
N VAL A 194 -5.69 -12.65 1.34
CA VAL A 194 -4.40 -12.48 0.65
C VAL A 194 -3.96 -13.88 0.23
N TRP A 195 -4.00 -14.18 -1.06
CA TRP A 195 -3.80 -15.54 -1.55
C TRP A 195 -3.06 -15.57 -2.88
N GLY A 196 -2.15 -16.52 -3.02
CA GLY A 196 -1.48 -16.78 -4.29
C GLY A 196 0.02 -16.52 -4.30
N GLN A 197 0.58 -15.88 -3.26
CA GLN A 197 2.03 -15.62 -3.17
C GLN A 197 2.84 -16.91 -2.99
N TRP A 198 4.16 -16.83 -3.05
CA TRP A 198 5.00 -17.95 -2.64
C TRP A 198 4.65 -18.36 -1.21
N TRP A 199 4.44 -19.65 -0.96
CA TRP A 199 3.91 -20.10 0.32
C TRP A 199 4.93 -19.92 1.46
N GLY A 200 4.83 -18.84 2.22
CA GLY A 200 5.64 -18.58 3.41
C GLY A 200 7.15 -18.49 3.18
N ILE A 201 7.62 -18.24 1.95
CA ILE A 201 9.05 -18.14 1.62
C ILE A 201 9.41 -16.69 1.29
N PRO A 202 10.62 -16.22 1.61
CA PRO A 202 11.10 -14.91 1.22
C PRO A 202 11.28 -14.77 -0.29
N TYR A 203 10.98 -13.59 -0.85
CA TYR A 203 11.17 -13.33 -2.27
C TYR A 203 11.33 -11.84 -2.58
N TYR A 204 11.87 -11.56 -3.76
CA TYR A 204 11.74 -10.27 -4.40
C TYR A 204 10.37 -10.12 -5.06
N PRO A 205 9.51 -9.18 -4.65
CA PRO A 205 8.23 -8.97 -5.30
C PRO A 205 8.38 -8.25 -6.64
N SER A 206 7.39 -8.42 -7.51
CA SER A 206 7.23 -7.57 -8.69
C SER A 206 6.84 -6.15 -8.30
N LYS A 207 7.29 -5.16 -9.09
CA LYS A 207 6.85 -3.77 -9.01
C LYS A 207 5.34 -3.62 -9.21
N ALA A 208 4.70 -4.50 -9.99
CA ALA A 208 3.26 -4.43 -10.23
C ALA A 208 2.44 -5.01 -9.06
N ASN A 209 2.88 -6.14 -8.52
CA ASN A 209 2.12 -6.90 -7.53
C ASN A 209 3.02 -7.53 -6.48
N VAL A 210 2.81 -7.14 -5.21
CA VAL A 210 3.57 -7.65 -4.07
C VAL A 210 3.43 -9.15 -3.88
N LEU A 211 2.30 -9.77 -4.28
CA LEU A 211 2.10 -11.22 -4.16
C LEU A 211 2.77 -12.00 -5.30
N THR A 212 3.19 -11.31 -6.36
CA THR A 212 3.87 -11.92 -7.49
C THR A 212 5.38 -11.86 -7.28
N PRO A 213 6.09 -12.98 -7.19
CA PRO A 213 7.54 -12.99 -7.28
C PRO A 213 7.99 -12.39 -8.60
N ALA A 214 9.02 -11.54 -8.56
CA ALA A 214 9.58 -10.94 -9.76
C ALA A 214 10.15 -12.01 -10.69
N GLY A 215 9.67 -12.03 -11.94
CA GLY A 215 10.16 -12.92 -13.00
C GLY A 215 11.40 -12.41 -13.74
N SER A 216 11.81 -11.15 -13.51
CA SER A 216 13.04 -10.59 -14.07
C SER A 216 13.56 -9.43 -13.22
N LYS A 217 14.83 -9.06 -13.42
CA LYS A 217 15.44 -7.90 -12.76
C LYS A 217 14.72 -6.58 -13.08
N GLU A 218 14.09 -6.45 -14.24
CA GLU A 218 13.36 -5.24 -14.63
C GLU A 218 12.05 -5.09 -13.84
N SER A 219 11.30 -6.20 -13.64
CA SER A 219 10.09 -6.19 -12.84
C SER A 219 10.36 -6.25 -11.33
N GLN A 220 11.57 -6.60 -10.91
CA GLN A 220 11.95 -6.75 -9.51
C GLN A 220 11.96 -5.42 -8.74
N MET A 221 11.33 -5.43 -7.56
CA MET A 221 11.54 -4.39 -6.56
C MET A 221 12.83 -4.64 -5.77
N ASP A 222 13.55 -3.58 -5.41
CA ASP A 222 14.80 -3.66 -4.65
C ASP A 222 14.56 -3.76 -3.13
N LEU A 223 13.75 -4.75 -2.73
CA LEU A 223 13.52 -5.15 -1.35
C LEU A 223 13.16 -6.63 -1.27
N VAL A 224 13.26 -7.23 -0.09
CA VAL A 224 12.84 -8.62 0.18
C VAL A 224 11.57 -8.62 1.00
N VAL A 225 10.57 -9.38 0.55
CA VAL A 225 9.37 -9.67 1.32
C VAL A 225 9.61 -10.91 2.17
N ILE A 226 9.29 -10.83 3.46
CA ILE A 226 9.09 -11.95 4.38
C ILE A 226 7.63 -11.99 4.82
N GLN A 227 7.16 -13.09 5.41
CA GLN A 227 5.74 -13.27 5.69
C GLN A 227 5.43 -13.53 7.16
N TRP A 228 4.26 -13.06 7.60
CA TRP A 228 3.73 -13.14 8.96
C TRP A 228 2.31 -13.75 9.02
N ALA A 229 1.99 -14.67 9.92
CA ALA A 229 2.87 -15.71 10.40
C ALA A 229 2.85 -16.86 9.38
N GLN A 230 4.02 -17.43 9.09
CA GLN A 230 4.12 -18.59 8.21
C GLN A 230 3.14 -19.70 8.65
N ARG A 231 2.47 -20.31 7.67
CA ARG A 231 1.31 -21.17 7.87
C ARG A 231 1.64 -22.64 7.63
N ASP A 232 0.89 -23.54 8.25
CA ASP A 232 0.99 -24.97 7.99
C ASP A 232 0.89 -25.29 6.50
N LEU A 233 1.82 -26.09 5.99
CA LEU A 233 1.90 -26.41 4.56
C LEU A 233 0.67 -27.16 4.04
N THR A 234 -0.22 -27.62 4.93
CA THR A 234 -1.35 -28.50 4.63
C THR A 234 -2.64 -28.01 5.29
N LEU A 235 -2.62 -27.75 6.60
CA LEU A 235 -3.82 -27.49 7.39
C LEU A 235 -4.37 -26.07 7.21
N ALA A 236 -3.53 -25.14 6.74
CA ALA A 236 -3.94 -23.76 6.50
C ALA A 236 -4.60 -23.52 5.14
N TYR A 237 -4.85 -24.59 4.37
CA TYR A 237 -5.49 -24.49 3.06
C TYR A 237 -7.03 -24.46 3.18
N GLY A 238 -7.60 -23.29 3.45
CA GLY A 238 -9.05 -23.13 3.56
C GLY A 238 -9.51 -21.71 3.87
N GLU A 239 -10.78 -21.56 4.23
CA GLU A 239 -11.43 -20.27 4.51
C GLU A 239 -11.73 -20.11 5.99
N GLY A 240 -11.43 -18.93 6.54
CA GLY A 240 -11.69 -18.59 7.94
C GLY A 240 -10.53 -18.90 8.90
N PRO A 241 -10.63 -18.40 10.14
CA PRO A 241 -9.69 -18.67 11.23
C PRO A 241 -9.44 -20.16 11.51
N ALA A 242 -10.43 -21.02 11.24
CA ALA A 242 -10.30 -22.46 11.42
C ALA A 242 -9.19 -23.09 10.54
N TYR A 243 -8.75 -22.40 9.48
CA TYR A 243 -7.65 -22.80 8.63
C TYR A 243 -6.45 -21.86 8.81
N SER A 244 -6.66 -20.54 8.71
CA SER A 244 -5.54 -19.61 8.81
C SER A 244 -4.81 -19.73 10.15
N ASN A 245 -5.48 -20.01 11.28
CA ASN A 245 -4.80 -20.15 12.58
C ASN A 245 -3.86 -21.37 12.70
N TYR A 246 -3.76 -22.24 11.68
CA TYR A 246 -2.64 -23.17 11.59
C TYR A 246 -1.36 -22.41 11.17
N SER A 247 -0.75 -21.70 12.11
CA SER A 247 0.39 -20.80 11.88
C SER A 247 1.43 -20.88 12.98
N MET A 248 2.54 -20.16 12.82
CA MET A 248 3.58 -20.00 13.84
C MET A 248 3.22 -19.00 14.96
N GLN A 249 2.13 -18.25 14.83
CA GLN A 249 1.78 -17.23 15.83
C GLN A 249 1.25 -17.89 17.11
N ALA A 250 1.77 -17.50 18.28
CA ALA A 250 1.42 -18.15 19.54
C ALA A 250 -0.09 -18.20 19.82
N ASN A 251 -0.81 -17.10 19.58
CA ASN A 251 -2.26 -17.02 19.76
C ASN A 251 -3.05 -17.89 18.76
N ASP A 252 -2.49 -18.15 17.57
CA ASP A 252 -3.18 -18.86 16.51
C ASP A 252 -3.25 -20.37 16.82
N TYR A 253 -2.11 -21.06 16.88
CA TYR A 253 -2.13 -22.52 17.03
C TYR A 253 -2.56 -22.97 18.42
N THR A 254 -2.32 -22.17 19.47
CA THR A 254 -2.81 -22.50 20.81
C THR A 254 -4.33 -22.45 20.89
N SER A 255 -4.98 -21.54 20.15
CA SER A 255 -6.45 -21.49 20.04
C SER A 255 -7.04 -22.76 19.40
N LEU A 256 -6.23 -23.48 18.62
CA LEU A 256 -6.58 -24.76 18.00
C LEU A 256 -6.21 -25.97 18.89
N GLY A 257 -5.81 -25.75 20.14
CA GLY A 257 -5.37 -26.80 21.07
C GLY A 257 -4.02 -27.42 20.70
N LYS A 258 -3.19 -26.73 19.90
CA LYS A 258 -1.80 -27.11 19.63
C LYS A 258 -0.86 -26.48 20.66
N ASN A 259 0.39 -26.90 20.65
CA ASN A 259 1.42 -26.53 21.62
C ASN A 259 2.77 -26.26 20.93
N THR A 260 3.82 -26.04 21.71
CA THR A 260 5.15 -25.73 21.19
C THR A 260 5.74 -26.83 20.29
N ASP A 261 5.33 -28.10 20.42
CA ASP A 261 5.82 -29.19 19.55
C ASP A 261 5.30 -29.03 18.11
N TYR A 262 4.06 -28.57 17.97
CA TYR A 262 3.49 -28.21 16.68
C TYR A 262 4.27 -27.05 16.05
N PHE A 263 4.59 -26.03 16.85
CA PHE A 263 5.42 -24.90 16.42
C PHE A 263 6.83 -25.35 15.96
N ASP A 264 7.53 -26.21 16.72
CA ASP A 264 8.85 -26.73 16.36
C ASP A 264 8.81 -27.45 14.99
N THR A 265 7.80 -28.30 14.80
CA THR A 265 7.58 -29.02 13.55
C THR A 265 7.38 -28.03 12.39
N LEU A 266 6.56 -27.01 12.60
CA LEU A 266 6.28 -26.01 11.58
C LEU A 266 7.52 -25.20 11.22
N VAL A 267 8.29 -24.72 12.20
CA VAL A 267 9.55 -23.99 11.97
C VAL A 267 10.53 -24.82 11.13
N ARG A 268 10.69 -26.10 11.44
CA ARG A 268 11.60 -27.00 10.72
C ARG A 268 11.23 -27.17 9.24
N ASN A 269 9.93 -27.16 8.90
CA ASN A 269 9.48 -27.23 7.51
C ASN A 269 9.98 -26.04 6.68
N TYR A 270 10.11 -24.86 7.28
CA TYR A 270 10.61 -23.65 6.61
C TYR A 270 12.14 -23.53 6.60
N LEU A 271 12.82 -24.34 7.42
CA LEU A 271 14.27 -24.45 7.48
C LEU A 271 14.81 -25.64 6.68
N ASP A 272 14.02 -26.18 5.74
CA ASP A 272 14.33 -27.35 4.93
C ASP A 272 15.69 -27.24 4.19
N CYS A 273 16.56 -28.24 4.34
CA CYS A 273 17.88 -28.32 3.70
C CYS A 273 17.89 -28.40 2.17
N ARG A 274 16.74 -28.62 1.52
CA ARG A 274 16.64 -28.65 0.06
C ARG A 274 16.70 -27.27 -0.59
N ASN A 275 16.46 -26.21 0.18
CA ASN A 275 16.58 -24.83 -0.30
C ASN A 275 17.92 -24.23 0.13
N GLU A 276 18.54 -23.39 -0.70
CA GLU A 276 19.83 -22.78 -0.36
C GLU A 276 19.76 -21.83 0.83
N ILE A 277 18.61 -21.17 1.00
CA ILE A 277 18.27 -20.31 2.14
C ILE A 277 16.96 -20.83 2.73
N GLY A 278 16.95 -21.05 4.04
CA GLY A 278 15.73 -21.25 4.83
C GLY A 278 15.55 -20.06 5.76
N GLN A 279 14.32 -19.56 5.89
CA GLN A 279 13.99 -18.45 6.78
C GLN A 279 12.65 -18.71 7.45
N ALA A 280 12.58 -18.42 8.75
CA ALA A 280 11.34 -18.39 9.49
C ALA A 280 11.13 -17.06 10.23
N THR A 281 9.88 -16.58 10.25
CA THR A 281 9.46 -15.37 10.97
C THR A 281 8.71 -15.76 12.23
N VAL A 282 9.19 -15.34 13.38
CA VAL A 282 8.56 -15.64 14.68
C VAL A 282 8.44 -14.35 15.48
N GLY A 283 7.36 -14.21 16.23
CA GLY A 283 7.18 -13.06 17.10
C GLY A 283 5.83 -13.06 17.77
N LEU A 284 5.58 -11.99 18.51
CA LEU A 284 4.31 -11.74 19.18
C LEU A 284 3.92 -10.27 18.99
N GLU A 285 2.65 -10.01 18.71
CA GLU A 285 2.14 -8.64 18.68
C GLU A 285 2.12 -8.07 20.10
N THR A 286 2.74 -6.91 20.30
CA THR A 286 2.74 -6.25 21.61
C THR A 286 1.35 -5.68 21.90
N GLY A 287 0.79 -6.04 23.06
CA GLY A 287 -0.56 -5.65 23.47
C GLY A 287 -1.30 -6.78 24.17
N ILE A 288 -2.55 -7.03 23.76
CA ILE A 288 -3.42 -8.05 24.35
C ILE A 288 -2.82 -9.46 24.12
N GLU A 289 -2.37 -9.73 22.90
CA GLU A 289 -1.71 -10.97 22.51
C GLU A 289 -0.40 -11.13 23.29
N GLY A 290 0.39 -10.05 23.31
CA GLY A 290 1.60 -9.89 24.11
C GLY A 290 1.43 -10.30 25.57
N ALA A 291 0.37 -9.86 26.23
CA ALA A 291 0.10 -10.17 27.63
C ALA A 291 -0.47 -11.59 27.83
N THR A 292 -1.31 -12.06 26.90
CA THR A 292 -2.03 -13.33 27.05
C THR A 292 -1.17 -14.54 26.71
N PHE A 293 -0.29 -14.43 25.71
CA PHE A 293 0.48 -15.55 25.15
C PHE A 293 1.99 -15.44 25.42
N ILE A 294 2.38 -14.60 26.39
CA ILE A 294 3.79 -14.36 26.73
C ILE A 294 4.54 -15.64 27.14
N GLU A 295 3.86 -16.54 27.86
CA GLU A 295 4.44 -17.80 28.33
C GLU A 295 4.76 -18.71 27.14
N GLU A 296 3.81 -18.87 26.21
CA GLU A 296 4.04 -19.67 25.02
C GLU A 296 5.09 -19.04 24.11
N TYR A 297 5.15 -17.72 23.98
CA TYR A 297 6.25 -17.05 23.28
C TYR A 297 7.61 -17.35 23.94
N GLY A 298 7.66 -17.41 25.27
CA GLY A 298 8.84 -17.89 26.01
C GLY A 298 9.22 -19.33 25.65
N ASN A 299 8.23 -20.23 25.53
CA ASN A 299 8.44 -21.62 25.09
C ASN A 299 8.96 -21.69 23.64
N GLN A 300 8.43 -20.86 22.74
CA GLN A 300 8.91 -20.76 21.36
C GLN A 300 10.39 -20.37 21.33
N LEU A 301 10.78 -19.31 22.05
CA LEU A 301 12.19 -18.88 22.12
C LEU A 301 13.10 -19.95 22.71
N LEU A 302 12.65 -20.65 23.76
CA LEU A 302 13.39 -21.77 24.35
C LEU A 302 13.58 -22.91 23.33
N THR A 303 12.53 -23.27 22.59
CA THR A 303 12.60 -24.31 21.56
C THR A 303 13.55 -23.93 20.43
N LEU A 304 13.48 -22.69 19.94
CA LEU A 304 14.38 -22.17 18.92
C LEU A 304 15.85 -22.17 19.39
N SER A 305 16.10 -21.90 20.67
CA SER A 305 17.45 -21.93 21.23
C SER A 305 18.15 -23.29 21.17
N LYS A 306 17.37 -24.37 21.03
CA LYS A 306 17.88 -25.75 20.93
C LYS A 306 18.24 -26.14 19.49
N ILE A 307 17.86 -25.35 18.49
CA ILE A 307 18.16 -25.63 17.09
C ILE A 307 19.60 -25.18 16.78
N GLN A 308 20.52 -26.14 16.69
CA GLN A 308 21.91 -25.86 16.35
C GLN A 308 22.04 -25.28 14.94
N GLY A 309 22.90 -24.27 14.79
CA GLY A 309 23.18 -23.63 13.50
C GLY A 309 22.13 -22.61 13.02
N LEU A 310 21.08 -22.36 13.80
CA LEU A 310 20.08 -21.33 13.49
C LEU A 310 20.65 -19.93 13.73
N MET A 311 20.60 -19.08 12.70
CA MET A 311 21.09 -17.71 12.75
C MET A 311 19.95 -16.73 13.00
N PHE A 312 19.93 -16.13 14.18
CA PHE A 312 18.99 -15.07 14.52
C PHE A 312 19.46 -13.77 13.90
N VAL A 313 18.59 -13.12 13.14
CA VAL A 313 18.89 -11.90 12.38
C VAL A 313 17.72 -10.94 12.43
N THR A 314 18.00 -9.65 12.29
CA THR A 314 16.95 -8.65 12.09
C THR A 314 16.37 -8.77 10.67
N MET A 315 15.23 -8.13 10.41
CA MET A 315 14.62 -8.08 9.09
C MET A 315 15.56 -7.51 8.03
N SER A 316 16.27 -6.43 8.34
CA SER A 316 17.20 -5.82 7.38
C SER A 316 18.48 -6.61 7.20
N ASP A 317 19.01 -7.26 8.24
CA ASP A 317 20.17 -8.16 8.12
C ASP A 317 19.84 -9.38 7.26
N PHE A 318 18.65 -9.96 7.44
CA PHE A 318 18.18 -11.04 6.58
C PHE A 318 18.04 -10.58 5.13
N ALA A 319 17.40 -9.43 4.90
CA ALA A 319 17.22 -8.91 3.56
C ALA A 319 18.56 -8.66 2.86
N GLN A 320 19.56 -8.12 3.57
CA GLN A 320 20.92 -7.96 3.04
C GLN A 320 21.56 -9.31 2.70
N SER A 321 21.44 -10.31 3.58
CA SER A 321 21.97 -11.66 3.35
C SER A 321 21.33 -12.34 2.13
N TYR A 322 20.00 -12.21 1.99
CA TYR A 322 19.26 -12.70 0.83
C TYR A 322 19.70 -11.97 -0.44
N MET A 323 19.85 -10.65 -0.39
CA MET A 323 20.27 -9.83 -1.54
C MET A 323 21.71 -10.08 -1.98
N ALA A 324 22.61 -10.36 -1.04
CA ALA A 324 23.99 -10.72 -1.33
C ALA A 324 24.09 -12.08 -2.03
N TYR A 325 23.18 -13.01 -1.73
CA TYR A 325 23.19 -14.35 -2.29
C TYR A 325 22.43 -14.45 -3.62
N TYR A 326 21.23 -13.87 -3.68
CA TYR A 326 20.33 -13.93 -4.81
C TYR A 326 20.25 -12.59 -5.54
N SER A 327 20.79 -12.50 -6.76
CA SER A 327 20.60 -11.29 -7.59
C SER A 327 19.16 -11.13 -8.10
N GLN A 328 18.46 -12.26 -8.23
CA GLN A 328 17.06 -12.44 -8.63
C GLN A 328 16.47 -13.62 -7.84
N ASN A 329 15.16 -13.80 -7.86
CA ASN A 329 14.51 -14.94 -7.20
C ASN A 329 15.09 -16.28 -7.70
N PRO A 330 15.20 -17.30 -6.83
CA PRO A 330 15.60 -18.64 -7.24
C PRO A 330 14.63 -19.21 -8.27
N ASP A 331 15.16 -20.02 -9.20
CA ASP A 331 14.35 -20.65 -10.26
C ASP A 331 13.29 -21.60 -9.68
N VAL A 332 13.61 -22.27 -8.56
CA VAL A 332 12.70 -23.16 -7.86
C VAL A 332 12.98 -23.19 -6.35
N VAL A 333 11.92 -23.17 -5.55
CA VAL A 333 11.93 -23.43 -4.10
C VAL A 333 10.96 -24.59 -3.83
N ARG A 334 11.32 -25.48 -2.91
CA ARG A 334 10.49 -26.62 -2.51
C ARG A 334 10.24 -26.64 -1.01
N LEU A 335 8.99 -26.82 -0.61
CA LEU A 335 8.61 -27.05 0.79
C LEU A 335 7.84 -28.36 0.90
N LYS A 336 8.22 -29.22 1.84
CA LYS A 336 7.56 -30.52 2.04
C LYS A 336 7.06 -30.63 3.47
N GLY A 337 5.80 -31.03 3.62
CA GLY A 337 5.19 -31.39 4.89
C GLY A 337 4.45 -32.71 4.71
N GLY A 338 5.01 -33.80 5.25
CA GLY A 338 4.49 -35.16 5.00
C GLY A 338 4.47 -35.51 3.51
N ASP A 339 3.29 -35.87 3.00
CA ASP A 339 3.05 -36.23 1.59
C ASP A 339 2.73 -35.02 0.68
N PHE A 340 2.75 -33.80 1.23
CA PHE A 340 2.46 -32.57 0.51
C PHE A 340 3.77 -31.87 0.12
N GLU A 341 3.84 -31.40 -1.11
CA GLU A 341 4.97 -30.60 -1.60
C GLU A 341 4.46 -29.35 -2.33
N TRP A 342 4.99 -28.20 -1.92
CA TRP A 342 4.88 -26.94 -2.66
C TRP A 342 6.08 -26.79 -3.57
N ILE A 343 5.82 -26.47 -4.84
CA ILE A 343 6.84 -26.10 -5.83
C ILE A 343 6.58 -24.66 -6.21
N LEU A 344 7.55 -23.78 -5.94
CA LEU A 344 7.43 -22.34 -6.11
C LEU A 344 8.48 -21.88 -7.13
N THR A 345 8.05 -21.23 -8.21
CA THR A 345 8.92 -20.59 -9.21
C THR A 345 8.45 -19.17 -9.47
N PRO A 346 9.28 -18.30 -10.11
CA PRO A 346 8.84 -16.95 -10.44
C PRO A 346 7.67 -16.89 -11.44
N GLN A 347 7.34 -18.00 -12.12
CA GLN A 347 6.25 -18.07 -13.10
C GLN A 347 4.98 -18.71 -12.53
N LYS A 348 5.08 -19.58 -11.53
CA LYS A 348 3.93 -20.19 -10.88
C LYS A 348 4.25 -20.77 -9.50
N ARG A 349 3.22 -21.04 -8.71
CA ARG A 349 3.28 -22.00 -7.61
C ARG A 349 2.35 -23.17 -7.87
N MET A 350 2.65 -24.31 -7.26
CA MET A 350 1.75 -25.45 -7.28
C MET A 350 1.88 -26.35 -6.05
N ASN A 351 0.77 -27.01 -5.70
CA ASN A 351 0.71 -28.15 -4.79
C ASN A 351 -0.31 -29.17 -5.34
N GLN A 352 0.20 -30.32 -5.81
CA GLN A 352 -0.62 -31.32 -6.48
C GLN A 352 -1.68 -31.95 -5.56
N LYS A 353 -1.36 -32.15 -4.28
CA LYS A 353 -2.27 -32.79 -3.32
C LYS A 353 -3.42 -31.88 -2.89
N LEU A 354 -3.15 -30.57 -2.81
CA LEU A 354 -4.16 -29.56 -2.48
C LEU A 354 -4.92 -29.05 -3.70
N GLY A 355 -4.47 -29.40 -4.92
CA GLY A 355 -5.04 -28.89 -6.16
C GLY A 355 -4.81 -27.39 -6.36
N ASP A 356 -3.74 -26.83 -5.80
CA ASP A 356 -3.35 -25.42 -5.98
C ASP A 356 -2.41 -25.31 -7.19
N GLU A 357 -2.77 -24.46 -8.14
CA GLU A 357 -1.90 -24.00 -9.21
C GLU A 357 -2.23 -22.52 -9.51
N ILE A 358 -1.25 -21.64 -9.30
CA ILE A 358 -1.39 -20.19 -9.49
C ILE A 358 -0.28 -19.71 -10.40
N PHE A 359 -0.65 -18.97 -11.45
CA PHE A 359 0.30 -18.41 -12.41
C PHE A 359 0.59 -16.94 -12.10
N TYR A 360 1.84 -16.55 -12.27
CA TYR A 360 2.30 -15.21 -11.98
C TYR A 360 2.45 -14.37 -13.24
N ASN A 361 1.90 -13.16 -13.19
CA ASN A 361 2.18 -12.10 -14.14
C ASN A 361 2.86 -10.94 -13.45
N SER A 362 4.13 -10.71 -13.79
CA SER A 362 4.88 -9.56 -13.28
C SER A 362 4.35 -8.21 -13.78
N GLN A 363 3.41 -8.18 -14.71
CA GLN A 363 2.78 -6.97 -15.23
C GLN A 363 1.35 -6.76 -14.76
N ASP A 364 0.75 -7.62 -13.94
CA ASP A 364 -0.64 -7.42 -13.49
C ASP A 364 -0.66 -6.94 -12.04
N ALA A 365 -1.13 -5.71 -11.84
CA ALA A 365 -1.35 -5.16 -10.50
C ALA A 365 -2.75 -5.50 -9.96
N PHE A 366 -2.94 -5.36 -8.65
CA PHE A 366 -4.27 -5.18 -8.08
C PHE A 366 -4.75 -3.74 -8.33
N SER A 367 -6.06 -3.51 -8.31
CA SER A 367 -6.64 -2.18 -8.55
C SER A 367 -6.18 -1.14 -7.54
N ASP A 368 -5.88 -1.58 -6.32
CA ASP A 368 -5.39 -0.71 -5.26
C ASP A 368 -4.00 -0.13 -5.52
N TYR A 369 -3.29 -0.58 -6.56
CA TYR A 369 -2.11 0.13 -7.05
C TYR A 369 -2.47 1.57 -7.46
N PHE A 370 -3.64 1.77 -8.07
CA PHE A 370 -4.02 3.03 -8.73
C PHE A 370 -5.09 3.84 -7.98
N VAL A 371 -6.06 3.16 -7.38
CA VAL A 371 -7.21 3.79 -6.73
C VAL A 371 -7.37 3.29 -5.30
N ALA A 372 -8.00 4.08 -4.43
CA ALA A 372 -8.33 3.65 -3.08
C ALA A 372 -9.32 2.46 -3.09
N ASP A 373 -9.02 1.41 -2.33
CA ASP A 373 -9.95 0.32 -2.04
C ASP A 373 -10.70 0.61 -0.74
N THR A 374 -11.88 1.19 -0.86
CA THR A 374 -12.73 1.56 0.28
C THR A 374 -13.66 0.43 0.72
N SER A 375 -13.42 -0.81 0.29
CA SER A 375 -14.25 -1.97 0.62
C SER A 375 -14.11 -2.36 2.09
N ASN A 376 -15.21 -2.86 2.68
CA ASN A 376 -15.15 -3.41 4.04
C ASN A 376 -14.40 -4.75 4.11
N PHE A 377 -14.26 -5.44 2.98
CA PHE A 377 -13.46 -6.64 2.83
C PHE A 377 -12.38 -6.41 1.76
N LEU A 378 -11.12 -6.66 2.09
CA LEU A 378 -10.01 -6.54 1.13
C LEU A 378 -9.76 -7.90 0.46
N ASP A 379 -9.95 -7.98 -0.86
CA ASP A 379 -9.75 -9.21 -1.63
C ASP A 379 -8.51 -9.10 -2.54
N ARG A 380 -7.44 -9.80 -2.18
CA ARG A 380 -6.14 -9.84 -2.88
C ARG A 380 -5.75 -11.28 -3.16
N ARG A 381 -6.56 -11.93 -4.00
CA ARG A 381 -6.36 -13.32 -4.41
C ARG A 381 -5.95 -13.38 -5.87
N LEU A 382 -4.82 -14.03 -6.16
CA LEU A 382 -4.38 -14.27 -7.53
C LEU A 382 -5.24 -15.36 -8.18
N GLY A 383 -5.46 -15.21 -9.49
CA GLY A 383 -6.22 -16.17 -10.29
C GLY A 383 -5.43 -17.44 -10.62
N THR A 384 -6.16 -18.49 -10.99
CA THR A 384 -5.60 -19.77 -11.44
C THR A 384 -5.33 -19.80 -12.95
N ASN A 385 -5.73 -18.78 -13.69
CA ASN A 385 -5.58 -18.73 -15.13
C ASN A 385 -4.21 -18.17 -15.52
N PRO A 386 -3.57 -18.69 -16.59
CA PRO A 386 -2.36 -18.08 -17.12
C PRO A 386 -2.68 -16.66 -17.62
N PRO A 387 -1.71 -15.73 -17.52
CA PRO A 387 -1.93 -14.35 -17.93
C PRO A 387 -2.30 -14.23 -19.41
N SER A 388 -3.27 -13.37 -19.71
CA SER A 388 -3.52 -12.92 -21.07
C SER A 388 -2.36 -12.03 -21.52
N SER A 389 -1.94 -12.19 -22.77
CA SER A 389 -0.97 -11.27 -23.38
C SER A 389 -1.70 -9.98 -23.73
N GLY A 390 -1.77 -9.05 -22.78
CA GLY A 390 -2.29 -7.70 -23.02
C GLY A 390 -1.48 -6.99 -24.10
N GLY A 391 -2.16 -6.23 -24.96
CA GLY A 391 -1.52 -5.33 -25.91
C GLY A 391 -0.68 -4.27 -25.19
N ARG A 392 0.29 -3.67 -25.88
CA ARG A 392 1.02 -2.52 -25.33
C ARG A 392 0.33 -1.23 -25.78
N TYR A 393 -0.25 -0.48 -24.85
CA TYR A 393 -0.72 0.89 -25.09
C TYR A 393 0.38 1.75 -25.71
N PHE A 394 0.01 2.54 -26.72
CA PHE A 394 0.87 3.54 -27.31
C PHE A 394 0.14 4.90 -27.37
N PRO A 395 0.71 5.99 -26.82
CA PRO A 395 0.05 7.30 -26.77
C PRO A 395 0.05 7.99 -28.15
N TYR A 396 -0.72 7.48 -29.12
CA TYR A 396 -0.80 8.00 -30.50
C TYR A 396 -1.14 9.49 -30.57
N TYR A 397 -1.87 10.01 -29.58
CA TYR A 397 -2.20 11.42 -29.50
C TYR A 397 -0.97 12.33 -29.45
N LEU A 398 0.18 11.86 -28.93
CA LEU A 398 1.43 12.61 -28.92
C LEU A 398 2.01 12.78 -30.33
N LEU A 399 1.87 11.76 -31.19
CA LEU A 399 2.27 11.86 -32.60
C LEU A 399 1.38 12.86 -33.35
N VAL A 400 0.06 12.78 -33.14
CA VAL A 400 -0.91 13.71 -33.72
C VAL A 400 -0.62 15.15 -33.27
N TRP A 401 -0.36 15.33 -31.98
CA TRP A 401 0.00 16.63 -31.41
C TRP A 401 1.29 17.18 -32.03
N GLY A 402 2.35 16.38 -32.08
CA GLY A 402 3.62 16.77 -32.68
C GLY A 402 3.47 17.18 -34.15
N ALA A 403 2.77 16.37 -34.95
CA ALA A 403 2.53 16.64 -36.36
C ALA A 403 1.74 17.94 -36.59
N LEU A 404 0.68 18.17 -35.82
CA LEU A 404 -0.12 19.40 -35.92
C LEU A 404 0.65 20.64 -35.47
N SER A 405 1.50 20.51 -34.44
CA SER A 405 2.36 21.61 -33.99
C SER A 405 3.36 22.01 -35.07
N VAL A 406 4.00 21.04 -35.73
CA VAL A 406 4.90 21.28 -36.87
C VAL A 406 4.14 21.96 -38.02
N LEU A 407 2.93 21.49 -38.36
CA LEU A 407 2.09 22.10 -39.41
C LEU A 407 1.78 23.58 -39.11
N PHE A 408 1.49 23.93 -37.86
CA PHE A 408 1.26 25.32 -37.46
C PHE A 408 2.52 26.17 -37.62
N ILE A 409 3.69 25.64 -37.23
CA ILE A 409 4.98 26.32 -37.41
C ILE A 409 5.22 26.60 -38.90
N LEU A 410 5.05 25.60 -39.77
CA LEU A 410 5.20 25.75 -41.22
C LEU A 410 4.24 26.78 -41.83
N LYS A 411 3.05 26.94 -41.24
CA LYS A 411 2.05 27.94 -41.64
C LYS A 411 2.21 29.29 -40.93
N LYS A 412 3.30 29.51 -40.18
CA LYS A 412 3.58 30.73 -39.39
C LYS A 412 2.49 31.06 -38.35
N LYS A 413 1.80 30.04 -37.81
CA LYS A 413 0.73 30.14 -36.81
C LYS A 413 1.19 29.69 -35.41
N VAL A 414 2.44 29.99 -35.03
CA VAL A 414 3.05 29.51 -33.78
C VAL A 414 2.21 29.87 -32.55
N LEU A 415 1.73 31.12 -32.45
CA LEU A 415 0.90 31.55 -31.31
C LEU A 415 -0.39 30.73 -31.20
N ASN A 416 -1.05 30.40 -32.31
CA ASN A 416 -2.25 29.57 -32.28
C ASN A 416 -1.96 28.16 -31.78
N SER A 417 -0.79 27.59 -32.13
CA SER A 417 -0.38 26.27 -31.64
C SER A 417 -0.13 26.28 -30.13
N ILE A 418 0.49 27.35 -29.61
CA ILE A 418 0.68 27.55 -28.17
C ILE A 418 -0.68 27.66 -27.47
N LEU A 419 -1.60 28.48 -27.99
CA LEU A 419 -2.93 28.65 -27.39
C LEU A 419 -3.76 27.37 -27.44
N ALA A 420 -3.69 26.60 -28.54
CA ALA A 420 -4.32 25.29 -28.67
C ALA A 420 -3.78 24.31 -27.62
N THR A 421 -2.46 24.29 -27.44
CA THR A 421 -1.77 23.46 -26.44
C THR A 421 -2.23 23.82 -25.02
N LEU A 422 -2.24 25.11 -24.68
CA LEU A 422 -2.68 25.57 -23.35
C LEU A 422 -4.15 25.22 -23.08
N PHE A 423 -5.02 25.40 -24.08
CA PHE A 423 -6.42 25.01 -23.98
C PHE A 423 -6.59 23.49 -23.79
N LEU A 424 -5.86 22.71 -24.58
CA LEU A 424 -5.90 21.25 -24.56
C LEU A 424 -5.48 20.69 -23.19
N ILE A 425 -4.33 21.14 -22.66
CA ILE A 425 -3.83 20.67 -21.36
C ILE A 425 -4.77 21.10 -20.23
N ALA A 426 -5.27 22.34 -20.25
CA ALA A 426 -6.09 22.83 -19.16
C ALA A 426 -7.51 22.26 -19.15
N GLY A 427 -8.14 22.12 -20.32
CA GLY A 427 -9.50 21.58 -20.42
C GLY A 427 -9.57 20.06 -20.45
N PHE A 428 -8.51 19.39 -20.92
CA PHE A 428 -8.54 17.94 -21.16
C PHE A 428 -7.29 17.20 -20.70
N GLY A 429 -6.42 17.84 -19.91
CA GLY A 429 -5.19 17.21 -19.42
C GLY A 429 -5.44 15.93 -18.63
N LEU A 430 -6.53 15.82 -17.87
CA LEU A 430 -6.90 14.57 -17.19
C LEU A 430 -7.22 13.43 -18.17
N LEU A 431 -7.90 13.73 -19.28
CA LEU A 431 -8.14 12.72 -20.31
C LEU A 431 -6.82 12.29 -20.98
N LEU A 432 -5.93 13.25 -21.28
CA LEU A 432 -4.64 12.98 -21.90
C LEU A 432 -3.66 12.23 -20.98
N ARG A 433 -3.78 12.40 -19.65
CA ARG A 433 -3.01 11.65 -18.65
C ARG A 433 -3.45 10.20 -18.52
N SER A 434 -4.67 9.87 -18.93
CA SER A 434 -5.16 8.49 -18.87
C SER A 434 -4.33 7.58 -19.76
N THR A 435 -3.96 6.40 -19.27
CA THR A 435 -3.00 5.50 -19.92
C THR A 435 -3.25 4.05 -19.49
N GLU A 436 -2.62 3.09 -20.16
CA GLU A 436 -2.59 1.71 -19.69
C GLU A 436 -1.32 1.45 -18.89
N GLN A 437 -1.45 0.85 -17.72
CA GLN A 437 -0.35 0.51 -16.84
C GLN A 437 -0.69 -0.75 -16.04
N PHE A 438 0.26 -1.67 -15.97
CA PHE A 438 0.17 -2.92 -15.20
C PHE A 438 -1.12 -3.73 -15.39
N GLY A 439 -1.61 -3.87 -16.62
CA GLY A 439 -2.82 -4.62 -16.93
C GLY A 439 -4.12 -3.84 -16.70
N TRP A 440 -4.04 -2.52 -16.46
CA TRP A 440 -5.18 -1.64 -16.23
C TRP A 440 -5.16 -0.45 -17.17
N ILE A 441 -6.32 -0.05 -17.67
CA ILE A 441 -6.54 1.30 -18.19
C ILE A 441 -6.88 2.20 -17.01
N VAL A 442 -6.00 3.17 -16.75
CA VAL A 442 -6.04 4.10 -15.64
C VAL A 442 -6.56 5.45 -16.12
N TYR A 443 -7.73 5.84 -15.62
CA TYR A 443 -8.42 7.06 -16.02
C TYR A 443 -8.31 8.14 -14.94
N PHE A 444 -7.73 9.29 -15.31
CA PHE A 444 -7.75 10.49 -14.47
C PHE A 444 -8.98 11.38 -14.75
N GLY A 445 -9.62 11.17 -15.90
CA GLY A 445 -10.78 11.94 -16.35
C GLY A 445 -11.92 11.03 -16.79
N PRO A 446 -12.59 11.34 -17.91
CA PRO A 446 -13.67 10.51 -18.44
C PRO A 446 -13.19 9.15 -18.95
N VAL A 447 -14.07 8.16 -18.85
CA VAL A 447 -13.81 6.75 -19.18
C VAL A 447 -14.27 6.46 -20.61
N PHE A 448 -13.38 5.89 -21.43
CA PHE A 448 -13.66 5.52 -22.82
C PHE A 448 -12.99 4.20 -23.18
N GLN A 449 -13.73 3.29 -23.82
CA GLN A 449 -13.17 2.02 -24.30
C GLN A 449 -12.02 2.23 -25.29
N ASN A 450 -12.18 3.15 -26.25
CA ASN A 450 -11.15 3.46 -27.27
C ASN A 450 -10.34 4.70 -26.87
N LEU A 451 -9.64 4.63 -25.73
CA LEU A 451 -8.96 5.78 -25.13
C LEU A 451 -8.01 6.50 -26.11
N GLU A 452 -7.16 5.77 -26.82
CA GLU A 452 -6.17 6.32 -27.75
C GLU A 452 -6.80 7.10 -28.91
N ILE A 453 -7.90 6.57 -29.46
CA ILE A 453 -8.63 7.21 -30.57
C ILE A 453 -9.29 8.49 -30.07
N VAL A 454 -9.94 8.45 -28.92
CA VAL A 454 -10.60 9.63 -28.33
C VAL A 454 -9.58 10.72 -28.01
N GLN A 455 -8.43 10.37 -27.42
CA GLN A 455 -7.34 11.31 -27.17
C GLN A 455 -6.84 11.95 -28.48
N SER A 456 -6.62 11.15 -29.52
CA SER A 456 -6.12 11.62 -30.81
C SER A 456 -7.10 12.54 -31.54
N LEU A 457 -8.39 12.17 -31.57
CA LEU A 457 -9.46 12.99 -32.16
C LEU A 457 -9.65 14.30 -31.40
N LEU A 458 -9.51 14.28 -30.07
CA LEU A 458 -9.56 15.49 -29.26
C LEU A 458 -8.42 16.45 -29.61
N VAL A 459 -7.17 15.96 -29.66
CA VAL A 459 -6.02 16.79 -30.06
C VAL A 459 -6.27 17.41 -31.43
N PHE A 460 -6.70 16.61 -32.40
CA PHE A 460 -7.02 17.08 -33.74
C PHE A 460 -8.11 18.16 -33.73
N GLY A 461 -9.23 17.92 -33.03
CA GLY A 461 -10.35 18.86 -32.96
C GLY A 461 -9.98 20.20 -32.33
N VAL A 462 -9.21 20.19 -31.24
CA VAL A 462 -8.74 21.42 -30.58
C VAL A 462 -7.81 22.20 -31.51
N PHE A 463 -6.82 21.55 -32.12
CA PHE A 463 -5.92 22.21 -33.05
C PHE A 463 -6.67 22.74 -34.28
N ALA A 464 -7.59 21.97 -34.87
CA ALA A 464 -8.40 22.43 -35.99
C ALA A 464 -9.20 23.71 -35.63
N GLY A 465 -9.81 23.77 -34.45
CA GLY A 465 -10.51 24.96 -33.95
C GLY A 465 -9.58 26.17 -33.86
N PHE A 466 -8.39 26.00 -33.25
CA PHE A 466 -7.41 27.08 -33.12
C PHE A 466 -6.71 27.44 -34.43
N TYR A 467 -6.71 26.58 -35.45
CA TYR A 467 -6.14 26.91 -36.75
C TYR A 467 -6.87 28.10 -37.40
N PHE A 468 -8.20 28.15 -37.30
CA PHE A 468 -9.02 29.20 -37.92
C PHE A 468 -9.26 30.41 -37.01
N LEU A 469 -8.95 30.31 -35.71
CA LEU A 469 -9.09 31.41 -34.77
C LEU A 469 -8.06 32.52 -35.06
N ARG A 470 -8.53 33.77 -35.12
CA ARG A 470 -7.63 34.93 -35.17
C ARG A 470 -7.05 35.17 -33.77
N PRO A 471 -5.72 35.13 -33.60
CA PRO A 471 -5.12 35.39 -32.29
C PRO A 471 -5.40 36.82 -31.84
N GLY A 472 -5.82 36.97 -30.59
CA GLY A 472 -6.14 38.24 -29.98
C GLY A 472 -6.40 38.07 -28.48
N LEU A 473 -6.89 39.12 -27.83
CA LEU A 473 -7.11 39.10 -26.38
C LEU A 473 -8.07 37.97 -25.95
N MET A 474 -9.12 37.70 -26.72
CA MET A 474 -10.07 36.61 -26.41
C MET A 474 -9.39 35.22 -26.47
N SER A 475 -8.58 34.96 -27.50
CA SER A 475 -7.91 33.67 -27.63
C SER A 475 -6.84 33.45 -26.55
N LEU A 476 -6.28 34.53 -26.00
CA LEU A 476 -5.40 34.47 -24.83
C LEU A 476 -6.18 34.21 -23.53
N ILE A 477 -7.33 34.86 -23.35
CA ILE A 477 -8.17 34.70 -22.15
C ILE A 477 -8.77 33.29 -22.07
N LEU A 478 -9.14 32.69 -23.21
CA LEU A 478 -9.90 31.44 -23.23
C LEU A 478 -9.21 30.28 -22.49
N PRO A 479 -7.93 29.92 -22.73
CA PRO A 479 -7.25 28.92 -21.91
C PRO A 479 -7.18 29.30 -20.43
N LEU A 480 -6.98 30.58 -20.12
CA LEU A 480 -6.81 31.06 -18.75
C LEU A 480 -8.09 30.92 -17.90
N THR A 481 -9.28 30.80 -18.51
CA THR A 481 -10.52 30.64 -17.74
C THR A 481 -10.60 29.30 -17.03
N PHE A 482 -9.91 28.27 -17.51
CA PHE A 482 -9.79 26.99 -16.80
C PHE A 482 -9.05 27.14 -15.47
N GLY A 483 -8.26 28.19 -15.29
CA GLY A 483 -7.65 28.51 -13.99
C GLY A 483 -8.67 28.69 -12.86
N LEU A 484 -9.90 29.10 -13.18
CA LEU A 484 -10.96 29.26 -12.19
C LEU A 484 -11.33 27.93 -11.49
N ASP A 485 -11.06 26.79 -12.12
CA ASP A 485 -11.31 25.48 -11.51
C ASP A 485 -10.43 25.24 -10.29
N ALA A 486 -9.24 25.85 -10.23
CA ALA A 486 -8.38 25.81 -9.04
C ALA A 486 -9.04 26.43 -7.80
N LEU A 487 -10.04 27.30 -7.98
CA LEU A 487 -10.89 27.83 -6.92
C LEU A 487 -12.05 26.88 -6.64
N VAL A 488 -12.74 26.41 -7.68
CA VAL A 488 -13.92 25.54 -7.56
C VAL A 488 -13.58 24.23 -6.84
N VAL A 489 -12.46 23.59 -7.18
CA VAL A 489 -11.97 22.35 -6.55
C VAL A 489 -11.75 22.53 -5.04
N ARG A 490 -11.37 23.74 -4.60
CA ARG A 490 -11.09 24.06 -3.20
C ARG A 490 -12.30 24.63 -2.45
N LEU A 491 -13.33 25.11 -3.16
CA LEU A 491 -14.50 25.72 -2.53
C LEU A 491 -15.24 24.68 -1.66
N ARG A 492 -15.58 25.08 -0.44
CA ARG A 492 -16.29 24.26 0.54
C ARG A 492 -17.43 25.03 1.18
N TYR A 493 -18.48 24.31 1.52
CA TYR A 493 -19.61 24.80 2.31
C TYR A 493 -20.03 23.78 3.37
N THR A 494 -20.45 24.25 4.54
CA THR A 494 -21.12 23.40 5.54
C THR A 494 -22.00 24.22 6.48
N GLU A 495 -22.91 23.56 7.19
CA GLU A 495 -23.72 24.15 8.27
C GLU A 495 -23.55 23.30 9.53
N ILE A 496 -23.10 23.94 10.62
CA ILE A 496 -22.81 23.27 11.89
C ILE A 496 -23.43 24.10 13.01
N SER A 497 -24.36 23.48 13.75
CA SER A 497 -25.02 24.09 14.92
C SER A 497 -25.58 25.49 14.62
N GLY A 498 -26.32 25.63 13.50
CA GLY A 498 -26.91 26.90 13.05
C GLY A 498 -25.92 27.94 12.51
N SER A 499 -24.63 27.60 12.40
CA SER A 499 -23.61 28.44 11.77
C SER A 499 -23.27 27.92 10.38
N ARG A 500 -23.34 28.77 9.36
CA ARG A 500 -22.95 28.42 7.98
C ARG A 500 -21.50 28.81 7.73
N TYR A 501 -20.76 27.96 7.04
CA TYR A 501 -19.36 28.19 6.69
C TYR A 501 -19.21 28.12 5.17
N LEU A 502 -18.57 29.12 4.58
CA LEU A 502 -18.23 29.17 3.15
C LEU A 502 -16.79 29.62 3.01
N GLY A 503 -15.97 28.84 2.30
CA GLY A 503 -14.56 29.15 2.16
C GLY A 503 -13.82 28.21 1.23
N PHE A 504 -12.50 28.26 1.28
CA PHE A 504 -11.61 27.38 0.54
C PHE A 504 -10.91 26.41 1.49
N ALA A 505 -10.92 25.12 1.14
CA ALA A 505 -10.07 24.13 1.75
C ALA A 505 -8.60 24.44 1.44
N TRP A 506 -7.83 24.73 2.49
CA TRP A 506 -6.39 24.87 2.37
C TRP A 506 -5.72 23.49 2.27
N ASP A 507 -6.22 22.54 3.05
CA ASP A 507 -5.88 21.11 3.01
C ASP A 507 -7.11 20.26 3.37
N ALA A 508 -6.93 18.98 3.71
CA ALA A 508 -8.03 18.09 4.02
C ALA A 508 -8.84 18.52 5.25
N LEU A 509 -8.25 19.24 6.21
CA LEU A 509 -8.86 19.57 7.51
C LEU A 509 -9.11 21.08 7.68
N ARG A 510 -8.31 21.94 7.05
CA ARG A 510 -8.35 23.39 7.25
C ARG A 510 -9.24 24.11 6.27
N LEU A 511 -10.17 24.90 6.80
CA LEU A 511 -10.98 25.84 6.04
C LEU A 511 -10.55 27.28 6.29
N VAL A 512 -10.40 28.05 5.21
CA VAL A 512 -10.21 29.51 5.26
C VAL A 512 -11.39 30.18 4.56
N GLY A 513 -12.14 31.02 5.27
CA GLY A 513 -13.35 31.64 4.72
C GLY A 513 -14.17 32.46 5.70
N LEU A 514 -15.48 32.42 5.53
CA LEU A 514 -16.44 33.18 6.32
C LEU A 514 -17.38 32.23 7.05
N LYS A 515 -17.65 32.57 8.31
CA LYS A 515 -18.69 31.99 9.15
C LYS A 515 -19.83 32.99 9.27
N PHE A 516 -21.05 32.53 9.03
CA PHE A 516 -22.29 33.28 9.15
C PHE A 516 -23.10 32.71 10.32
N GLN A 517 -23.51 33.56 11.24
CA GLN A 517 -24.34 33.22 12.40
C GLN A 517 -25.54 34.16 12.47
N GLU A 518 -26.70 33.59 12.79
CA GLU A 518 -27.92 34.38 13.00
C GLU A 518 -27.79 35.29 14.25
N PRO A 519 -28.43 36.49 14.26
CA PRO A 519 -29.21 37.05 13.16
C PRO A 519 -28.37 37.65 12.01
N PHE A 520 -27.18 38.22 12.22
CA PHE A 520 -26.34 38.80 11.14
C PHE A 520 -24.84 38.92 11.49
N LYS A 521 -24.26 37.94 12.19
CA LYS A 521 -22.83 37.97 12.54
C LYS A 521 -22.01 37.26 11.47
N VAL A 522 -21.13 38.01 10.79
CA VAL A 522 -20.13 37.46 9.86
C VAL A 522 -18.75 37.54 10.49
N ARG A 523 -18.02 36.42 10.50
CA ARG A 523 -16.66 36.35 11.02
C ARG A 523 -15.74 35.62 10.05
N PHE A 524 -14.52 36.13 9.88
CA PHE A 524 -13.48 35.40 9.17
C PHE A 524 -13.05 34.17 10.00
N VAL A 525 -12.94 33.03 9.33
CA VAL A 525 -12.48 31.78 9.93
C VAL A 525 -11.26 31.26 9.19
N ASN A 526 -10.32 30.77 9.98
CA ASN A 526 -9.13 30.08 9.53
C ASN A 526 -8.83 29.02 10.59
N GLN A 527 -9.50 27.87 10.47
CA GLN A 527 -9.48 26.83 11.50
C GLN A 527 -9.48 25.44 10.88
N ASP A 528 -8.97 24.50 11.65
CA ASP A 528 -9.12 23.07 11.38
C ASP A 528 -10.50 22.62 11.84
N PHE A 529 -11.10 21.71 11.06
CA PHE A 529 -12.28 20.98 11.47
C PHE A 529 -11.91 19.58 11.95
N PRO A 530 -12.66 19.03 12.92
CA PRO A 530 -12.63 17.61 13.23
C PRO A 530 -12.82 16.76 11.97
N ASN A 531 -12.24 15.55 11.96
CA ASN A 531 -12.14 14.72 10.75
C ASN A 531 -13.51 14.39 10.13
N ASP A 532 -14.48 14.03 10.97
CA ASP A 532 -15.89 13.79 10.62
C ASP A 532 -16.55 15.02 9.97
N VAL A 533 -16.32 16.21 10.52
CA VAL A 533 -16.80 17.47 9.95
C VAL A 533 -16.09 17.81 8.64
N ALA A 534 -14.76 17.65 8.59
CA ALA A 534 -13.97 17.95 7.41
C ALA A 534 -14.34 17.05 6.22
N SER A 535 -14.62 15.77 6.47
CA SER A 535 -15.05 14.80 5.45
C SER A 535 -16.44 15.09 4.88
N SER A 536 -17.30 15.77 5.63
CA SER A 536 -18.67 16.09 5.24
C SER A 536 -18.84 17.46 4.58
N LEU A 537 -17.78 18.27 4.48
CA LEU A 537 -17.82 19.56 3.81
C LEU A 537 -18.28 19.41 2.35
N LEU A 538 -19.39 20.08 2.00
CA LEU A 538 -19.91 20.08 0.63
C LEU A 538 -18.85 20.66 -0.31
N ARG A 539 -18.60 19.96 -1.41
CA ARG A 539 -17.64 20.33 -2.45
C ARG A 539 -18.24 20.12 -3.83
N PHE A 540 -17.76 20.88 -4.80
CA PHE A 540 -18.11 20.61 -6.19
C PHE A 540 -17.53 19.25 -6.61
N ASN A 541 -18.38 18.38 -7.15
CA ASN A 541 -17.98 17.04 -7.57
C ASN A 541 -17.72 17.01 -9.08
N PHE A 542 -16.45 17.14 -9.47
CA PHE A 542 -16.02 17.03 -10.87
C PHE A 542 -16.25 15.63 -11.46
N ASP A 543 -16.42 14.58 -10.65
CA ASP A 543 -16.69 13.24 -11.15
C ASP A 543 -18.01 13.17 -11.91
N LYS A 544 -18.98 14.03 -11.58
CA LYS A 544 -20.23 14.14 -12.35
C LYS A 544 -19.98 14.69 -13.76
N VAL A 545 -19.03 15.61 -13.91
CA VAL A 545 -18.64 16.15 -15.23
C VAL A 545 -17.94 15.07 -16.03
N TRP A 546 -16.92 14.43 -15.43
CA TRP A 546 -16.14 13.38 -16.07
C TRP A 546 -16.90 12.06 -16.24
N GLY A 547 -18.01 11.87 -15.54
CA GLY A 547 -18.89 10.71 -15.71
C GLY A 547 -19.79 10.81 -16.95
N SER A 548 -19.84 11.97 -17.61
CA SER A 548 -20.69 12.19 -18.78
C SER A 548 -19.87 12.76 -19.95
N PRO A 549 -19.76 12.04 -21.09
CA PRO A 549 -19.12 12.57 -22.29
C PRO A 549 -19.73 13.88 -22.77
N TYR A 550 -21.06 14.03 -22.64
CA TYR A 550 -21.76 15.26 -22.97
C TYR A 550 -21.32 16.44 -22.09
N LEU A 551 -21.26 16.23 -20.76
CA LEU A 551 -20.79 17.27 -19.85
C LEU A 551 -19.31 17.60 -20.09
N THR A 552 -18.48 16.58 -20.32
CA THR A 552 -17.04 16.74 -20.55
C THR A 552 -16.72 17.50 -21.83
N PHE A 553 -17.29 17.12 -22.98
CA PHE A 553 -16.87 17.65 -24.28
C PHE A 553 -17.70 18.84 -24.75
N ILE A 554 -18.91 19.01 -24.23
CA ILE A 554 -19.82 20.06 -24.67
C ILE A 554 -20.01 21.10 -23.58
N VAL A 555 -20.60 20.73 -22.45
CA VAL A 555 -21.01 21.70 -21.42
C VAL A 555 -19.82 22.37 -20.75
N TYR A 556 -18.81 21.59 -20.35
CA TYR A 556 -17.66 22.10 -19.62
C TYR A 556 -16.83 23.09 -20.46
N PRO A 557 -16.41 22.76 -21.71
CA PRO A 557 -15.74 23.73 -22.58
C PRO A 557 -16.63 24.93 -22.93
N ALA A 558 -17.93 24.73 -23.16
CA ALA A 558 -18.85 25.82 -23.47
C ALA A 558 -18.96 26.82 -22.30
N LEU A 559 -19.01 26.34 -21.05
CA LEU A 559 -18.99 27.18 -19.86
C LEU A 559 -17.74 28.06 -19.82
N HIS A 560 -16.56 27.49 -20.08
CA HIS A 560 -15.31 28.25 -20.12
C HIS A 560 -15.24 29.25 -21.29
N ILE A 561 -15.86 28.95 -22.43
CA ILE A 561 -16.02 29.89 -23.54
C ILE A 561 -16.90 31.07 -23.12
N VAL A 562 -18.05 30.81 -22.49
CA VAL A 562 -18.96 31.86 -21.99
C VAL A 562 -18.27 32.74 -20.94
N LEU A 563 -17.58 32.13 -19.97
CA LEU A 563 -16.77 32.85 -18.98
C LEU A 563 -15.68 33.70 -19.67
N GLY A 564 -15.02 33.14 -20.69
CA GLY A 564 -14.03 33.85 -21.48
C GLY A 564 -14.61 35.09 -22.16
N LEU A 565 -15.82 35.00 -22.71
CA LEU A 565 -16.51 36.13 -23.33
C LEU A 565 -16.87 37.22 -22.31
N ILE A 566 -17.31 36.83 -21.11
CA ILE A 566 -17.62 37.76 -20.02
C ILE A 566 -16.34 38.49 -19.58
N ILE A 567 -15.28 37.75 -19.27
CA ILE A 567 -13.98 38.30 -18.87
C ILE A 567 -13.40 39.19 -19.97
N TYR A 568 -13.48 38.76 -21.23
CA TYR A 568 -13.05 39.55 -22.37
C TYR A 568 -13.77 40.91 -22.45
N ARG A 569 -15.10 40.93 -22.25
CA ARG A 569 -15.88 42.18 -22.24
C ARG A 569 -15.43 43.12 -21.12
N LEU A 570 -15.14 42.58 -19.93
CA LEU A 570 -14.64 43.34 -18.78
C LEU A 570 -13.23 43.89 -19.05
N VAL A 571 -12.32 43.02 -19.49
CA VAL A 571 -10.90 43.36 -19.70
C VAL A 571 -10.71 44.32 -20.87
N ARG A 572 -11.47 44.18 -21.96
CA ARG A 572 -11.35 45.03 -23.15
C ARG A 572 -11.60 46.51 -22.85
N LYS A 573 -12.55 46.81 -21.95
CA LYS A 573 -12.94 48.17 -21.57
C LYS A 573 -12.12 48.74 -20.41
N SER A 574 -11.23 47.94 -19.81
CA SER A 574 -10.47 48.32 -18.62
C SER A 574 -9.15 49.06 -18.95
N SER A 575 -8.62 49.79 -17.98
CA SER A 575 -7.30 50.43 -18.08
C SER A 575 -6.19 49.39 -18.30
N LEU A 576 -5.03 49.81 -18.84
CA LEU A 576 -3.89 48.90 -19.04
C LEU A 576 -3.47 48.22 -17.73
N LYS A 577 -3.42 48.97 -16.62
CA LYS A 577 -3.08 48.45 -15.29
C LYS A 577 -4.09 47.39 -14.83
N SER A 578 -5.38 47.66 -14.96
CA SER A 578 -6.44 46.71 -14.61
C SER A 578 -6.38 45.45 -15.48
N LYS A 579 -6.18 45.60 -16.79
CA LYS A 579 -6.02 44.49 -17.73
C LYS A 579 -4.87 43.57 -17.35
N LEU A 580 -3.68 44.13 -17.10
CA LEU A 580 -2.51 43.37 -16.67
C LEU A 580 -2.75 42.66 -15.34
N THR A 581 -3.41 43.32 -14.39
CA THR A 581 -3.75 42.73 -13.08
C THR A 581 -4.67 41.53 -13.23
N ILE A 582 -5.76 41.65 -13.99
CA ILE A 582 -6.72 40.56 -14.21
C ILE A 582 -6.05 39.39 -14.94
N LEU A 583 -5.30 39.66 -16.00
CA LEU A 583 -4.60 38.61 -16.77
C LEU A 583 -3.54 37.91 -15.93
N SER A 584 -2.79 38.63 -15.10
CA SER A 584 -1.79 38.05 -14.20
C SER A 584 -2.44 37.16 -13.14
N PHE A 585 -3.57 37.58 -12.59
CA PHE A 585 -4.35 36.76 -11.65
C PHE A 585 -4.89 35.48 -12.30
N LEU A 586 -5.45 35.57 -13.50
CA LEU A 586 -5.91 34.40 -14.24
C LEU A 586 -4.75 33.47 -14.62
N ALA A 587 -3.59 34.01 -14.99
CA ALA A 587 -2.40 33.21 -15.25
C ALA A 587 -1.92 32.46 -14.00
N LEU A 588 -1.94 33.10 -12.83
CA LEU A 588 -1.63 32.44 -11.56
C LEU A 588 -2.60 31.28 -11.27
N LEU A 589 -3.90 31.53 -11.40
CA LEU A 589 -4.93 30.50 -11.22
C LEU A 589 -4.77 29.36 -12.23
N PHE A 590 -4.42 29.66 -13.47
CA PHE A 590 -4.15 28.68 -14.51
C PHE A 590 -2.97 27.79 -14.16
N VAL A 591 -1.86 28.36 -13.64
CA VAL A 591 -0.72 27.57 -13.16
C VAL A 591 -1.12 26.65 -12.00
N LEU A 592 -1.93 27.14 -11.06
CA LEU A 592 -2.45 26.31 -9.97
C LEU A 592 -3.34 25.17 -10.47
N HIS A 593 -4.17 25.44 -11.48
CA HIS A 593 -4.99 24.42 -12.14
C HIS A 593 -4.13 23.37 -12.85
N LEU A 594 -3.13 23.78 -13.62
CA LEU A 594 -2.21 22.85 -14.29
C LEU A 594 -1.46 21.99 -13.28
N SER A 595 -1.00 22.57 -12.17
CA SER A 595 -0.40 21.81 -11.07
C SER A 595 -1.38 20.76 -10.55
N TRP A 596 -2.64 21.13 -10.34
CA TRP A 596 -3.67 20.17 -9.91
C TRP A 596 -3.90 19.06 -10.94
N VAL A 597 -3.99 19.39 -12.23
CA VAL A 597 -4.13 18.40 -13.31
C VAL A 597 -2.98 17.40 -13.32
N LEU A 598 -1.75 17.84 -13.07
CA LEU A 598 -0.56 16.98 -13.06
C LEU A 598 -0.44 16.11 -11.80
N THR A 599 -0.91 16.61 -10.66
CA THR A 599 -0.85 15.88 -9.38
C THR A 599 -2.16 15.18 -9.02
N HIS A 600 -3.17 15.21 -9.90
CA HIS A 600 -4.44 14.54 -9.66
C HIS A 600 -4.23 13.03 -9.59
N ASP A 601 -4.83 12.39 -8.59
CA ASP A 601 -4.81 10.93 -8.47
C ASP A 601 -5.75 10.30 -9.52
N PRO A 602 -5.53 9.04 -9.91
CA PRO A 602 -6.46 8.31 -10.75
C PRO A 602 -7.86 8.25 -10.14
N ARG A 603 -8.88 8.34 -10.99
CA ARG A 603 -10.28 8.26 -10.57
C ARG A 603 -10.82 6.85 -10.68
N VAL A 604 -10.48 6.17 -11.78
CA VAL A 604 -10.99 4.84 -12.12
C VAL A 604 -9.86 4.03 -12.74
N ALA A 605 -9.73 2.77 -12.33
CA ALA A 605 -8.92 1.78 -13.02
C ALA A 605 -9.84 0.66 -13.51
N VAL A 606 -9.74 0.29 -14.79
CA VAL A 606 -10.48 -0.82 -15.39
C VAL A 606 -9.48 -1.81 -15.97
N PRO A 607 -9.66 -3.13 -15.82
CA PRO A 607 -8.77 -4.11 -16.45
C PRO A 607 -8.64 -3.85 -17.95
N ALA A 608 -7.42 -3.90 -18.48
CA ALA A 608 -7.17 -3.90 -19.91
C ALA A 608 -7.60 -5.27 -20.48
N LEU A 609 -8.51 -5.25 -21.46
CA LEU A 609 -9.05 -6.47 -22.09
C LEU A 609 -8.10 -7.04 -23.15
#